data_AF-A0A6P7Z0W6-F1
#
_entry.id   AF-A0A6P7Z0W6-F1
#
_cell.length_a   1.000
_cell.length_b   1.000
_cell.length_c   1.000
_cell.angle_alpha   90.00
_cell.angle_beta   90.00
_cell.angle_gamma   90.00
#
_symmetry.space_group_name_H-M   'P 1'
#
loop_
_entity.id
_entity.type
_entity.pdbx_description
1 polymer ?
#
loop_
_entity_poly.entity_id
_entity_poly.type
_entity_poly.pdbx_seq_one_letter_code
_entity_poly.pdbx_strand_id
1 'polypeptide(L)'
;MSGRGSTELREAEDRYSLRIANPRKNVFVTQLDEGRDEEEGDVNYIPIITEPASKIVETSANTLQKTLVLKKEIEFDHVSALLVAKQLEFKKRMESLEQKRAEFIKRQENYKENALKFDKFLKDNNAKEKRALQKYQDEVKVNNTKQEEINELTQELEELRLRQQKLRKMTANYKIYEDYLSKVVAQCPKNYLDTDMDTQVKAVLWRHEALSATNQNLLSHLVSQSEDYEEAQHKLEELHQEHNTTMLMLNSEISQLQTKYDKLQETNNQLELEVNILKSHFRLQKEELSSLLLCIANLAEQCHMPHYGPLQNLPLLSKLDMIKEFILEKITITQLSS
;
A
#
# COMPACT_ATOMS: atom_id res chain seq x y z
N MET A 1 -22.30 -15.52 37.12
CA MET A 1 -21.50 -15.41 38.36
C MET A 1 -21.21 -13.92 38.54
N SER A 2 -21.91 -13.22 39.45
CA SER A 2 -21.41 -12.87 40.80
C SER A 2 -20.05 -12.14 40.69
N GLY A 3 -19.84 -10.89 41.06
CA GLY A 3 -20.53 -9.94 41.93
C GLY A 3 -19.46 -9.03 42.59
N ARG A 4 -19.89 -7.93 43.24
CA ARG A 4 -19.14 -6.94 44.06
C ARG A 4 -18.48 -5.78 43.28
N GLY A 5 -18.55 -4.52 43.69
CA GLY A 5 -19.20 -3.79 44.81
C GLY A 5 -19.16 -2.28 44.44
N SER A 6 -20.16 -1.44 44.73
CA SER A 6 -20.35 -0.73 46.02
C SER A 6 -19.02 -0.15 46.51
N THR A 7 -18.73 1.16 46.54
CA THR A 7 -19.38 2.31 47.20
C THR A 7 -18.24 3.33 47.34
N GLU A 8 -18.48 4.64 47.14
CA GLU A 8 -17.82 5.78 47.82
C GLU A 8 -17.85 7.04 46.93
N LEU A 9 -18.97 7.75 46.96
CA LEU A 9 -19.02 9.18 46.66
C LEU A 9 -20.07 9.81 47.58
N ARG A 10 -19.66 10.06 48.82
CA ARG A 10 -20.24 11.06 49.70
C ARG A 10 -19.09 11.90 50.24
N GLU A 11 -19.38 13.18 50.49
CA GLU A 11 -18.53 14.19 51.14
C GLU A 11 -17.78 15.16 50.21
N ALA A 12 -18.51 16.13 49.64
CA ALA A 12 -17.96 17.46 49.36
C ALA A 12 -19.00 18.58 49.17
N GLU A 13 -20.19 18.51 49.77
CA GLU A 13 -21.23 19.56 49.66
C GLU A 13 -21.40 20.44 50.91
N ASP A 14 -20.38 20.55 51.77
CA ASP A 14 -20.58 21.13 53.11
C ASP A 14 -19.68 22.34 53.47
N ARG A 15 -19.24 23.15 52.48
CA ARG A 15 -18.39 24.32 52.77
C ARG A 15 -19.06 25.69 52.63
N TYR A 16 -20.35 25.77 52.30
CA TYR A 16 -21.09 27.04 52.26
C TYR A 16 -22.49 26.96 52.88
N SER A 17 -22.65 26.25 54.00
CA SER A 17 -23.89 26.30 54.78
C SER A 17 -23.80 27.36 55.89
N LEU A 18 -24.56 28.46 55.72
CA LEU A 18 -24.67 29.52 56.73
C LEU A 18 -25.65 29.06 57.83
N ARG A 19 -25.12 28.58 58.96
CA ARG A 19 -25.95 28.21 60.12
C ARG A 19 -26.26 29.43 60.98
N ILE A 20 -27.47 29.96 60.86
CA ILE A 20 -28.02 30.97 61.78
C ILE A 20 -28.60 30.22 62.98
N ALA A 21 -27.88 30.21 64.10
CA ALA A 21 -28.39 29.72 65.39
C ALA A 21 -29.01 30.90 66.15
N ASN A 22 -30.31 30.81 66.42
CA ASN A 22 -31.03 31.76 67.29
C ASN A 22 -31.51 31.01 68.54
N PRO A 23 -30.79 31.07 69.67
CA PRO A 23 -31.27 30.47 70.90
C PRO A 23 -31.89 31.56 71.78
N ARG A 24 -33.23 31.60 71.85
CA ARG A 24 -33.92 32.09 73.04
C ARG A 24 -34.64 30.93 73.70
N LYS A 25 -34.14 30.50 74.86
CA LYS A 25 -34.90 29.80 75.89
C LYS A 25 -34.21 29.99 77.24
N ASN A 26 -34.50 31.12 77.88
CA ASN A 26 -34.43 31.22 79.33
C ASN A 26 -35.84 30.96 79.85
N VAL A 27 -35.99 29.91 80.63
CA VAL A 27 -37.21 29.59 81.39
C VAL A 27 -36.81 29.56 82.85
N PHE A 28 -37.21 30.59 83.60
CA PHE A 28 -37.49 30.44 85.02
C PHE A 28 -38.85 31.09 85.28
N VAL A 29 -39.75 30.26 85.78
CA VAL A 29 -41.07 30.64 86.29
C VAL A 29 -40.91 30.92 87.77
N THR A 30 -41.21 32.14 88.20
CA THR A 30 -41.86 32.41 89.48
C THR A 30 -42.73 33.63 89.31
N GLN A 31 -44.05 33.43 89.34
CA GLN A 31 -44.98 34.48 89.73
C GLN A 31 -44.80 34.70 91.24
N LEU A 32 -44.39 35.91 91.61
CA LEU A 32 -44.94 36.58 92.78
C LEU A 32 -45.48 37.92 92.27
N ASP A 33 -46.63 38.25 92.83
CA ASP A 33 -47.46 39.42 92.57
C ASP A 33 -46.72 40.77 92.57
N GLU A 34 -47.32 41.66 91.77
CA GLU A 34 -47.58 43.07 92.04
C GLU A 34 -46.44 44.00 92.47
N GLY A 35 -46.16 44.97 91.61
CA GLY A 35 -46.03 46.36 92.05
C GLY A 35 -44.86 47.16 91.48
N ARG A 36 -45.24 48.27 90.82
CA ARG A 36 -44.58 49.59 90.74
C ARG A 36 -43.67 49.88 89.54
N ASP A 37 -44.25 50.67 88.63
CA ASP A 37 -43.92 52.08 88.30
C ASP A 37 -42.48 52.50 87.96
N GLU A 38 -42.38 53.12 86.77
CA GLU A 38 -41.54 54.28 86.39
C GLU A 38 -40.00 54.05 86.29
N GLU A 39 -39.23 54.46 85.27
CA GLU A 39 -39.31 55.58 84.30
C GLU A 39 -38.31 55.30 83.12
N GLU A 40 -38.56 55.93 81.96
CA GLU A 40 -37.78 55.84 80.72
C GLU A 40 -36.42 56.59 80.80
N GLY A 41 -35.36 55.96 80.27
CA GLY A 41 -34.04 56.57 80.10
C GLY A 41 -33.38 56.19 78.76
N ASP A 42 -33.42 57.13 77.82
CA ASP A 42 -32.54 57.42 76.67
C ASP A 42 -31.65 56.30 76.07
N VAL A 43 -31.95 55.88 74.84
CA VAL A 43 -31.05 55.05 74.02
C VAL A 43 -30.88 55.66 72.62
N ASN A 44 -29.68 56.19 72.36
CA ASN A 44 -29.22 56.71 71.08
C ASN A 44 -29.33 55.67 69.95
N TYR A 45 -30.09 55.99 68.90
CA TYR A 45 -30.09 55.24 67.64
C TYR A 45 -28.83 55.55 66.82
N ILE A 46 -27.98 54.55 66.58
CA ILE A 46 -26.89 54.62 65.60
C ILE A 46 -27.47 54.32 64.21
N PRO A 47 -27.25 55.16 63.18
CA PRO A 47 -27.83 54.95 61.86
C PRO A 47 -27.14 53.78 61.14
N ILE A 48 -27.95 52.88 60.57
CA ILE A 48 -27.48 51.73 59.80
C ILE A 48 -27.11 52.23 58.40
N ILE A 49 -25.81 52.21 58.09
CA ILE A 49 -25.27 52.56 56.77
C ILE A 49 -25.53 51.39 55.82
N THR A 50 -26.26 51.64 54.73
CA THR A 50 -26.67 50.65 53.71
C THR A 50 -25.80 50.68 52.45
N GLU A 51 -24.50 51.00 52.58
CA GLU A 51 -23.57 50.98 51.43
C GLU A 51 -22.56 49.83 51.53
N PRO A 52 -22.16 49.21 50.40
CA PRO A 52 -21.16 48.16 50.39
C PRO A 52 -19.78 48.72 50.75
N ALA A 53 -19.06 48.00 51.61
CA ALA A 53 -17.76 48.41 52.17
C ALA A 53 -16.70 48.85 51.14
N SER A 54 -16.82 48.42 49.88
CA SER A 54 -15.95 48.82 48.77
C SER A 54 -16.04 50.31 48.42
N LYS A 55 -17.21 50.96 48.53
CA LYS A 55 -17.43 52.37 48.18
C LYS A 55 -16.96 53.36 49.25
N ILE A 56 -17.05 52.97 50.52
CA ILE A 56 -16.71 53.80 51.69
C ILE A 56 -15.19 54.02 51.79
N VAL A 57 -14.40 53.05 51.33
CA VAL A 57 -12.93 53.05 51.43
C VAL A 57 -12.25 53.85 50.30
N GLU A 58 -12.94 54.08 49.18
CA GLU A 58 -12.39 54.82 48.02
C GLU A 58 -12.58 56.35 48.11
N THR A 59 -13.53 56.82 48.93
CA THR A 59 -13.95 58.24 48.94
C THR A 59 -13.43 59.06 50.14
N SER A 60 -12.73 58.47 51.11
CA SER A 60 -12.28 59.19 52.30
C SER A 60 -10.82 59.71 52.18
N ALA A 61 -10.64 61.03 52.35
CA ALA A 61 -9.33 61.71 52.32
C ALA A 61 -8.39 61.34 53.49
N ASN A 62 -8.85 60.56 54.47
CA ASN A 62 -8.11 60.13 55.66
C ASN A 62 -7.83 58.61 55.70
N THR A 63 -7.85 57.94 54.54
CA THR A 63 -7.49 56.52 54.47
C THR A 63 -5.96 56.38 54.49
N LEU A 64 -5.38 55.88 55.60
CA LEU A 64 -3.92 55.71 55.76
C LEU A 64 -3.33 54.90 54.60
N GLN A 65 -2.23 55.35 53.97
CA GLN A 65 -1.55 54.64 52.85
C GLN A 65 -1.34 53.14 53.12
N LYS A 66 -1.06 52.80 54.39
CA LYS A 66 -0.90 51.43 54.89
C LYS A 66 -2.16 50.55 54.68
N THR A 67 -3.36 51.10 54.82
CA THR A 67 -4.62 50.37 54.56
C THR A 67 -4.91 50.16 53.08
N LEU A 68 -4.49 51.08 52.21
CA LEU A 68 -4.56 50.90 50.75
C LEU A 68 -3.58 49.84 50.26
N VAL A 69 -2.35 49.82 50.81
CA VAL A 69 -1.36 48.76 50.55
C VAL A 69 -1.90 47.41 50.99
N LEU A 70 -2.49 47.31 52.19
CA LEU A 70 -3.09 46.06 52.68
C LEU A 70 -4.25 45.56 51.80
N LYS A 71 -5.11 46.47 51.30
CA LYS A 71 -6.17 46.12 50.34
C LYS A 71 -5.57 45.58 49.04
N LYS A 72 -4.48 46.20 48.54
CA LYS A 72 -3.76 45.74 47.35
C LYS A 72 -3.05 44.41 47.58
N GLU A 73 -2.52 44.14 48.76
CA GLU A 73 -1.97 42.84 49.15
C GLU A 73 -3.07 41.76 49.20
N ILE A 74 -4.23 42.05 49.78
CA ILE A 74 -5.37 41.11 49.81
C ILE A 74 -5.90 40.84 48.39
N GLU A 75 -6.04 41.89 47.56
CA GLU A 75 -6.41 41.75 46.15
C GLU A 75 -5.35 40.92 45.38
N PHE A 76 -4.07 41.16 45.64
CA PHE A 76 -2.96 40.43 45.05
C PHE A 76 -2.97 38.95 45.47
N ASP A 77 -3.13 38.65 46.75
CA ASP A 77 -3.23 37.29 47.28
C ASP A 77 -4.46 36.57 46.73
N HIS A 78 -5.58 37.28 46.60
CA HIS A 78 -6.79 36.72 45.99
C HIS A 78 -6.59 36.39 44.51
N VAL A 79 -6.01 37.31 43.73
CA VAL A 79 -5.68 37.09 42.32
C VAL A 79 -4.62 36.00 42.16
N SER A 80 -3.62 35.97 43.04
CA SER A 80 -2.57 34.94 43.09
C SER A 80 -3.16 33.56 43.37
N ALA A 81 -4.06 33.45 44.35
CA ALA A 81 -4.77 32.20 44.64
C ALA A 81 -5.65 31.73 43.47
N LEU A 82 -6.35 32.65 42.80
CA LEU A 82 -7.12 32.33 41.59
C LEU A 82 -6.22 31.87 40.44
N LEU A 83 -5.06 32.50 40.27
CA LEU A 83 -4.08 32.15 39.25
C LEU A 83 -3.53 30.73 39.49
N VAL A 84 -3.17 30.40 40.73
CA VAL A 84 -2.72 29.05 41.12
C VAL A 84 -3.83 28.02 40.91
N ALA A 85 -5.08 28.34 41.28
CA ALA A 85 -6.22 27.46 41.03
C ALA A 85 -6.43 27.19 39.54
N LYS A 86 -6.33 28.22 38.68
CA LYS A 86 -6.42 28.09 37.22
C LYS A 86 -5.25 27.32 36.62
N GLN A 87 -4.04 27.50 37.12
CA GLN A 87 -2.87 26.70 36.72
C GLN A 87 -3.06 25.21 37.05
N LEU A 88 -3.61 24.89 38.24
CA LEU A 88 -3.91 23.51 38.61
C LEU A 88 -5.03 22.90 37.77
N GLU A 89 -6.11 23.65 37.48
CA GLU A 89 -7.16 23.22 36.55
C GLU A 89 -6.61 22.95 35.14
N PHE A 90 -5.76 23.85 34.64
CA PHE A 90 -5.12 23.71 33.34
C PHE A 90 -4.21 22.49 33.30
N LYS A 91 -3.38 22.28 34.34
CA LYS A 91 -2.52 21.11 34.46
C LYS A 91 -3.31 19.80 34.45
N LYS A 92 -4.39 19.72 35.24
CA LYS A 92 -5.30 18.56 35.24
C LYS A 92 -5.95 18.31 33.88
N ARG A 93 -6.39 19.38 33.19
CA ARG A 93 -6.93 19.26 31.82
C ARG A 93 -5.87 18.74 30.85
N MET A 94 -4.65 19.27 30.90
CA MET A 94 -3.54 18.82 30.07
C MET A 94 -3.22 17.35 30.31
N GLU A 95 -3.13 16.90 31.57
CA GLU A 95 -2.91 15.49 31.91
C GLU A 95 -4.04 14.58 31.36
N SER A 96 -5.31 15.01 31.48
CA SER A 96 -6.45 14.25 30.93
C SER A 96 -6.44 14.18 29.39
N LEU A 97 -5.98 15.24 28.72
CA LEU A 97 -5.84 15.27 27.26
C LEU A 97 -4.69 14.39 26.80
N GLU A 98 -3.59 14.38 27.55
CA GLU A 98 -2.44 13.52 27.28
C GLU A 98 -2.81 12.04 27.42
N GLN A 99 -3.55 11.67 28.46
CA GLN A 99 -4.11 10.32 28.63
C GLN A 99 -5.02 9.94 27.45
N LYS A 100 -5.99 10.80 27.09
CA LYS A 100 -6.88 10.56 25.95
C LYS A 100 -6.13 10.45 24.62
N ARG A 101 -5.07 11.25 24.44
CA ARG A 101 -4.22 11.20 23.25
C ARG A 101 -3.45 9.89 23.19
N ALA A 102 -2.88 9.44 24.31
CA ALA A 102 -2.19 8.15 24.39
C ALA A 102 -3.13 6.97 24.11
N GLU A 103 -4.33 6.97 24.70
CA GLU A 103 -5.37 5.97 24.43
C GLU A 103 -5.80 5.95 22.96
N PHE A 104 -5.98 7.14 22.37
CA PHE A 104 -6.35 7.28 20.96
C PHE A 104 -5.27 6.69 20.03
N ILE A 105 -4.00 7.00 20.28
CA ILE A 105 -2.87 6.46 19.51
C ILE A 105 -2.84 4.94 19.63
N LYS A 106 -2.91 4.39 20.85
CA LYS A 106 -2.94 2.95 21.08
C LYS A 106 -4.12 2.27 20.37
N ARG A 107 -5.29 2.90 20.39
CA ARG A 107 -6.48 2.38 19.71
C ARG A 107 -6.31 2.42 18.20
N GLN A 108 -5.71 3.48 17.65
CA GLN A 108 -5.40 3.59 16.24
C GLN A 108 -4.39 2.52 15.80
N GLU A 109 -3.34 2.27 16.59
CA GLU A 109 -2.38 1.20 16.34
C GLU A 109 -3.05 -0.18 16.35
N ASN A 110 -3.90 -0.46 17.34
CA ASN A 110 -4.67 -1.70 17.39
C ASN A 110 -5.58 -1.88 16.16
N TYR A 111 -6.22 -0.81 15.67
CA TYR A 111 -7.02 -0.88 14.44
C TYR A 111 -6.15 -1.19 13.22
N LYS A 112 -4.97 -0.58 13.11
CA LYS A 112 -4.02 -0.87 12.03
C LYS A 112 -3.53 -2.32 12.08
N GLU A 113 -3.14 -2.81 13.26
CA GLU A 113 -2.73 -4.21 13.43
C GLU A 113 -3.86 -5.20 13.09
N ASN A 114 -5.07 -4.93 13.56
CA ASN A 114 -6.22 -5.78 13.27
C ASN A 114 -6.54 -5.78 11.77
N ALA A 115 -6.48 -4.63 11.10
CA ALA A 115 -6.65 -4.55 9.66
C ALA A 115 -5.60 -5.39 8.91
N LEU A 116 -4.33 -5.35 9.33
CA LEU A 116 -3.27 -6.20 8.75
C LEU A 116 -3.52 -7.70 9.01
N LYS A 117 -3.99 -8.07 10.21
CA LYS A 117 -4.36 -9.46 10.53
C LYS A 117 -5.54 -9.94 9.67
N PHE A 118 -6.55 -9.10 9.47
CA PHE A 118 -7.70 -9.41 8.60
C PHE A 118 -7.29 -9.53 7.13
N ASP A 119 -6.47 -8.61 6.62
CA ASP A 119 -5.97 -8.69 5.24
C ASP A 119 -5.17 -9.99 5.03
N LYS A 120 -4.30 -10.35 5.98
CA LYS A 120 -3.58 -11.64 5.95
C LYS A 120 -4.54 -12.83 5.98
N PHE A 121 -5.55 -12.82 6.85
CA PHE A 121 -6.55 -13.88 6.93
C PHE A 121 -7.36 -14.02 5.63
N LEU A 122 -7.77 -12.90 5.02
CA LEU A 122 -8.48 -12.91 3.74
C LEU A 122 -7.62 -13.48 2.62
N LYS A 123 -6.34 -13.09 2.55
CA LYS A 123 -5.38 -13.66 1.58
C LYS A 123 -5.22 -15.17 1.78
N ASP A 124 -5.05 -15.62 3.02
CA ASP A 124 -4.91 -17.05 3.34
C ASP A 124 -6.20 -17.83 3.05
N ASN A 125 -7.37 -17.24 3.32
CA ASN A 125 -8.66 -17.86 3.03
C ASN A 125 -8.90 -17.99 1.52
N ASN A 126 -8.71 -16.90 0.77
CA ASN A 126 -8.78 -16.91 -0.69
C ASN A 126 -7.79 -17.90 -1.30
N ALA A 127 -6.59 -18.04 -0.72
CA ALA A 127 -5.61 -19.04 -1.15
C ALA A 127 -6.09 -20.48 -0.87
N LYS A 128 -6.74 -20.73 0.27
CA LYS A 128 -7.35 -22.03 0.58
C LYS A 128 -8.51 -22.35 -0.36
N GLU A 129 -9.39 -21.38 -0.63
CA GLU A 129 -10.50 -21.52 -1.57
C GLU A 129 -10.00 -21.84 -2.96
N LYS A 130 -9.01 -21.08 -3.48
CA LYS A 130 -8.39 -21.36 -4.78
C LYS A 130 -7.77 -22.76 -4.84
N ARG A 131 -7.06 -23.18 -3.79
CA ARG A 131 -6.47 -24.54 -3.73
C ARG A 131 -7.55 -25.63 -3.70
N ALA A 132 -8.63 -25.43 -2.96
CA ALA A 132 -9.73 -26.38 -2.89
C ALA A 132 -10.46 -26.48 -4.25
N LEU A 133 -10.73 -25.34 -4.88
CA LEU A 133 -11.36 -25.28 -6.20
C LEU A 133 -10.48 -25.95 -7.26
N GLN A 134 -9.17 -25.69 -7.24
CA GLN A 134 -8.22 -26.31 -8.16
C GLN A 134 -8.20 -27.83 -7.99
N LYS A 135 -8.08 -28.33 -6.74
CA LYS A 135 -8.13 -29.77 -6.46
C LYS A 135 -9.41 -30.41 -6.95
N TYR A 136 -10.56 -29.77 -6.70
CA TYR A 136 -11.85 -30.25 -7.18
C TYR A 136 -11.88 -30.32 -8.72
N GLN A 137 -11.41 -29.29 -9.41
CA GLN A 137 -11.35 -29.28 -10.87
C GLN A 137 -10.43 -30.39 -11.42
N ASP A 138 -9.28 -30.59 -10.79
CA ASP A 138 -8.33 -31.63 -11.18
C ASP A 138 -8.91 -33.03 -10.94
N GLU A 139 -9.57 -33.26 -9.80
CA GLU A 139 -10.28 -34.51 -9.50
C GLU A 139 -11.42 -34.78 -10.49
N VAL A 140 -12.22 -33.76 -10.84
CA VAL A 140 -13.28 -33.89 -11.85
C VAL A 140 -12.71 -34.27 -13.21
N LYS A 141 -11.62 -33.63 -13.64
CA LYS A 141 -10.95 -33.99 -14.91
C LYS A 141 -10.47 -35.44 -14.89
N VAL A 142 -9.76 -35.85 -13.84
CA VAL A 142 -9.26 -37.23 -13.70
C VAL A 142 -10.41 -38.24 -13.63
N ASN A 143 -11.52 -37.89 -13.00
CA ASN A 143 -12.69 -38.77 -12.95
C ASN A 143 -13.35 -38.90 -14.32
N ASN A 144 -13.47 -37.81 -15.07
CA ASN A 144 -14.01 -37.84 -16.44
C ASN A 144 -13.14 -38.70 -17.36
N THR A 145 -11.82 -38.53 -17.36
CA THR A 145 -10.92 -39.35 -18.20
C THR A 145 -11.01 -40.83 -17.84
N LYS A 146 -11.04 -41.16 -16.54
CA LYS A 146 -11.23 -42.55 -16.10
C LYS A 146 -12.60 -43.10 -16.48
N GLN A 147 -13.64 -42.28 -16.47
CA GLN A 147 -14.97 -42.71 -16.88
C GLN A 147 -15.03 -42.98 -18.39
N GLU A 148 -14.35 -42.17 -19.19
CA GLU A 148 -14.15 -42.41 -20.62
C GLU A 148 -13.41 -43.73 -20.86
N GLU A 149 -12.27 -43.95 -20.19
CA GLU A 149 -11.52 -45.21 -20.25
C GLU A 149 -12.37 -46.43 -19.85
N ILE A 150 -13.17 -46.32 -18.78
CA ILE A 150 -14.08 -47.38 -18.37
C ILE A 150 -15.10 -47.66 -19.47
N ASN A 151 -15.68 -46.63 -20.06
CA ASN A 151 -16.67 -46.79 -21.12
C ASN A 151 -16.05 -47.48 -22.35
N GLU A 152 -14.86 -47.06 -22.77
CA GLU A 152 -14.12 -47.69 -23.89
C GLU A 152 -13.83 -49.18 -23.60
N LEU A 153 -13.25 -49.49 -22.44
CA LEU A 153 -12.95 -50.86 -22.04
C LEU A 153 -14.22 -51.72 -21.94
N THR A 154 -15.34 -51.16 -21.49
CA THR A 154 -16.61 -51.90 -21.45
C THR A 154 -17.12 -52.23 -22.84
N GLN A 155 -17.00 -51.32 -23.81
CA GLN A 155 -17.36 -51.57 -25.20
C GLN A 155 -16.48 -52.67 -25.81
N GLU A 156 -15.16 -52.58 -25.63
CA GLU A 156 -14.22 -53.61 -26.11
C GLU A 156 -14.53 -54.99 -25.50
N LEU A 157 -14.85 -55.04 -24.20
CA LEU A 157 -15.25 -56.29 -23.54
C LEU A 157 -16.53 -56.86 -24.12
N GLU A 158 -17.51 -56.03 -24.45
CA GLU A 158 -18.75 -56.47 -25.10
C GLU A 158 -18.49 -57.01 -26.51
N GLU A 159 -17.69 -56.31 -27.31
CA GLU A 159 -17.29 -56.76 -28.64
C GLU A 159 -16.54 -58.11 -28.59
N LEU A 160 -15.59 -58.25 -27.67
CA LEU A 160 -14.85 -59.49 -27.46
C LEU A 160 -15.76 -60.63 -27.01
N ARG A 161 -16.73 -60.36 -26.13
CA ARG A 161 -17.73 -61.36 -25.72
C ARG A 161 -18.61 -61.80 -26.89
N LEU A 162 -19.08 -60.86 -27.72
CA LEU A 162 -19.86 -61.17 -28.92
C LEU A 162 -19.03 -62.00 -29.91
N ARG A 163 -17.76 -61.64 -30.12
CA ARG A 163 -16.84 -62.42 -30.96
C ARG A 163 -16.62 -63.82 -30.41
N GLN A 164 -16.40 -63.97 -29.10
CA GLN A 164 -16.24 -65.26 -28.44
C GLN A 164 -17.48 -66.13 -28.64
N GLN A 165 -18.69 -65.57 -28.46
CA GLN A 165 -19.93 -66.31 -28.67
C GLN A 165 -20.10 -66.75 -30.14
N LYS A 166 -19.79 -65.86 -31.11
CA LYS A 166 -19.80 -66.21 -32.54
C LYS A 166 -18.83 -67.35 -32.84
N LEU A 167 -17.59 -67.26 -32.34
CA LEU A 167 -16.59 -68.30 -32.51
C LEU A 167 -17.03 -69.63 -31.88
N ARG A 168 -17.58 -69.61 -30.66
CA ARG A 168 -18.11 -70.83 -30.02
C ARG A 168 -19.21 -71.50 -30.85
N LYS A 169 -20.14 -70.71 -31.41
CA LYS A 169 -21.19 -71.23 -32.30
C LYS A 169 -20.59 -71.84 -33.56
N MET A 170 -19.62 -71.16 -34.17
CA MET A 170 -18.91 -71.66 -35.35
C MET A 170 -18.18 -72.97 -35.04
N THR A 171 -17.43 -73.05 -33.94
CA THR A 171 -16.75 -74.28 -33.52
C THR A 171 -17.74 -75.41 -33.29
N ALA A 172 -18.89 -75.16 -32.66
CA ALA A 172 -19.93 -76.18 -32.47
C ALA A 172 -20.49 -76.69 -33.79
N ASN A 173 -20.72 -75.79 -34.77
CA ASN A 173 -21.16 -76.17 -36.10
C ASN A 173 -20.08 -76.98 -36.85
N TYR A 174 -18.82 -76.55 -36.75
CA TYR A 174 -17.71 -77.23 -37.42
C TYR A 174 -17.36 -78.59 -36.82
N LYS A 175 -17.62 -78.79 -35.52
CA LYS A 175 -17.42 -80.07 -34.85
C LYS A 175 -18.21 -81.22 -35.50
N ILE A 176 -19.39 -80.94 -36.04
CA ILE A 176 -20.19 -81.95 -36.75
C ILE A 176 -19.45 -82.45 -37.99
N TYR A 177 -18.82 -81.53 -38.74
CA TYR A 177 -18.03 -81.88 -39.90
C TYR A 177 -16.71 -82.56 -39.52
N GLU A 178 -16.05 -82.14 -38.44
CA GLU A 178 -14.87 -82.80 -37.88
C GLU A 178 -15.16 -84.26 -37.51
N ASP A 179 -16.25 -84.51 -36.77
CA ASP A 179 -16.68 -85.85 -36.36
C ASP A 179 -17.03 -86.72 -37.58
N TYR A 180 -17.67 -86.12 -38.60
CA TYR A 180 -17.97 -86.81 -39.85
C TYR A 180 -16.70 -87.16 -40.64
N LEU A 181 -15.82 -86.18 -40.87
CA LEU A 181 -14.56 -86.37 -41.59
C LEU A 181 -13.66 -87.37 -40.86
N SER A 182 -13.62 -87.35 -39.53
CA SER A 182 -12.88 -88.34 -38.73
C SER A 182 -13.40 -89.77 -38.96
N LYS A 183 -14.72 -89.94 -39.06
CA LYS A 183 -15.34 -91.25 -39.39
C LYS A 183 -15.03 -91.66 -40.83
N VAL A 184 -15.05 -90.72 -41.77
CA VAL A 184 -14.73 -91.00 -43.18
C VAL A 184 -13.26 -91.39 -43.34
N VAL A 185 -12.33 -90.64 -42.73
CA VAL A 185 -10.89 -90.96 -42.71
C VAL A 185 -10.64 -92.32 -42.09
N ALA A 186 -11.35 -92.68 -41.02
CA ALA A 186 -11.24 -94.01 -40.40
C ALA A 186 -11.73 -95.16 -41.31
N GLN A 187 -12.61 -94.88 -42.28
CA GLN A 187 -13.13 -95.85 -43.24
C GLN A 187 -12.35 -95.85 -44.56
N CYS A 188 -11.52 -94.82 -44.82
CA CYS A 188 -10.72 -94.74 -46.02
C CYS A 188 -9.54 -95.75 -45.98
N PRO A 189 -9.30 -96.50 -47.08
CA PRO A 189 -8.10 -97.32 -47.22
C PRO A 189 -6.83 -96.45 -47.10
N LYS A 190 -5.80 -96.96 -46.42
CA LYS A 190 -4.56 -96.20 -46.12
C LYS A 190 -3.90 -95.56 -47.36
N ASN A 191 -4.11 -96.13 -48.55
CA ASN A 191 -3.48 -95.70 -49.80
C ASN A 191 -4.29 -94.66 -50.59
N TYR A 192 -5.48 -94.25 -50.11
CA TYR A 192 -6.38 -93.32 -50.84
C TYR A 192 -5.94 -91.85 -50.72
N LEU A 193 -5.34 -91.48 -49.59
CA LEU A 193 -4.78 -90.15 -49.33
C LEU A 193 -3.38 -89.95 -49.92
N ASP A 194 -2.71 -91.03 -50.36
CA ASP A 194 -1.37 -90.95 -50.94
C ASP A 194 -1.36 -90.46 -52.41
N THR A 195 -2.53 -90.21 -53.00
CA THR A 195 -2.66 -89.78 -54.42
C THR A 195 -3.10 -88.32 -54.51
N ASP A 196 -2.43 -87.54 -55.37
CA ASP A 196 -2.67 -86.18 -55.93
C ASP A 196 -3.51 -85.11 -55.18
N MET A 197 -4.63 -85.48 -54.54
CA MET A 197 -5.49 -84.59 -53.77
C MET A 197 -4.80 -84.03 -52.52
N ASP A 198 -4.01 -84.85 -51.84
CA ASP A 198 -3.22 -84.43 -50.67
C ASP A 198 -2.13 -83.43 -51.10
N THR A 199 -1.67 -83.53 -52.34
CA THR A 199 -0.74 -82.57 -52.98
C THR A 199 -1.41 -81.22 -53.24
N GLN A 200 -2.67 -81.19 -53.67
CA GLN A 200 -3.41 -79.94 -53.93
C GLN A 200 -3.79 -79.23 -52.62
N VAL A 201 -4.21 -79.96 -51.59
CA VAL A 201 -4.48 -79.40 -50.25
C VAL A 201 -3.19 -78.85 -49.65
N LYS A 202 -2.07 -79.59 -49.75
CA LYS A 202 -0.75 -79.09 -49.37
C LYS A 202 -0.41 -77.83 -50.15
N ALA A 203 -0.59 -77.77 -51.47
CA ALA A 203 -0.29 -76.57 -52.26
C ALA A 203 -1.07 -75.32 -51.79
N VAL A 204 -2.34 -75.48 -51.38
CA VAL A 204 -3.14 -74.39 -50.79
C VAL A 204 -2.59 -73.97 -49.41
N LEU A 205 -2.22 -74.94 -48.56
CA LEU A 205 -1.60 -74.66 -47.25
C LEU A 205 -0.26 -73.92 -47.42
N TRP A 206 0.62 -74.40 -48.30
CA TRP A 206 1.89 -73.74 -48.62
C TRP A 206 1.69 -72.30 -49.11
N ARG A 207 0.68 -72.06 -49.96
CA ARG A 207 0.34 -70.70 -50.43
C ARG A 207 -0.15 -69.81 -49.29
N HIS A 208 -1.01 -70.34 -48.41
CA HIS A 208 -1.49 -69.60 -47.25
C HIS A 208 -0.35 -69.28 -46.28
N GLU A 209 0.53 -70.24 -46.00
CA GLU A 209 1.72 -70.04 -45.17
C GLU A 209 2.64 -68.98 -45.76
N ALA A 210 2.94 -69.04 -47.07
CA ALA A 210 3.73 -68.03 -47.76
C ALA A 210 3.08 -66.64 -47.66
N LEU A 211 1.77 -66.54 -47.93
CA LEU A 211 1.04 -65.27 -47.80
C LEU A 211 1.04 -64.75 -46.36
N SER A 212 0.82 -65.62 -45.37
CA SER A 212 0.86 -65.26 -43.96
C SER A 212 2.25 -64.74 -43.56
N ALA A 213 3.32 -65.40 -44.00
CA ALA A 213 4.69 -64.96 -43.75
C ALA A 213 4.97 -63.60 -44.41
N THR A 214 4.54 -63.40 -45.66
CA THR A 214 4.68 -62.09 -46.32
C THR A 214 3.89 -61.00 -45.61
N ASN A 215 2.69 -61.30 -45.11
CA ASN A 215 1.88 -60.36 -44.37
C ASN A 215 2.51 -59.98 -43.02
N GLN A 216 3.07 -60.96 -42.30
CA GLN A 216 3.82 -60.70 -41.07
C GLN A 216 5.03 -59.81 -41.31
N ASN A 217 5.78 -60.05 -42.39
CA ASN A 217 6.92 -59.20 -42.78
C ASN A 217 6.47 -57.76 -43.12
N LEU A 218 5.34 -57.61 -43.81
CA LEU A 218 4.78 -56.28 -44.11
C LEU A 218 4.34 -55.57 -42.83
N LEU A 219 3.71 -56.27 -41.90
CA LEU A 219 3.33 -55.71 -40.60
C LEU A 219 4.56 -55.28 -39.79
N SER A 220 5.62 -56.10 -39.72
CA SER A 220 6.85 -55.71 -39.03
C SER A 220 7.51 -54.50 -39.69
N HIS A 221 7.49 -54.42 -41.02
CA HIS A 221 8.02 -53.28 -41.75
C HIS A 221 7.19 -52.01 -41.50
N LEU A 222 5.87 -52.14 -41.39
CA LEU A 222 4.99 -51.01 -41.06
C LEU A 222 5.27 -50.50 -39.64
N VAL A 223 5.47 -51.41 -38.67
CA VAL A 223 5.84 -51.04 -37.30
C VAL A 223 7.18 -50.31 -37.28
N SER A 224 8.23 -50.84 -37.93
CA SER A 224 9.54 -50.17 -37.96
C SER A 224 9.45 -48.79 -38.63
N GLN A 225 8.67 -48.67 -39.72
CA GLN A 225 8.47 -47.39 -40.39
C GLN A 225 7.69 -46.38 -39.53
N SER A 226 6.78 -46.86 -38.67
CA SER A 226 6.07 -46.02 -37.70
C SER A 226 7.03 -45.52 -36.61
N GLU A 227 7.91 -46.38 -36.10
CA GLU A 227 8.94 -46.00 -35.13
C GLU A 227 9.90 -44.96 -35.73
N ASP A 228 10.38 -45.17 -36.97
CA ASP A 228 11.22 -44.20 -37.68
C ASP A 228 10.52 -42.85 -37.87
N TYR A 229 9.20 -42.86 -38.14
CA TYR A 229 8.40 -41.65 -38.27
C TYR A 229 8.26 -40.91 -36.94
N GLU A 230 7.97 -41.64 -35.85
CA GLU A 230 7.89 -41.07 -34.50
C GLU A 230 9.23 -40.46 -34.07
N GLU A 231 10.35 -41.13 -34.35
CA GLU A 231 11.68 -40.62 -34.05
C GLU A 231 11.99 -39.34 -34.85
N ALA A 232 11.64 -39.32 -36.14
CA ALA A 232 11.79 -38.13 -36.99
C ALA A 232 10.92 -36.97 -36.50
N GLN A 233 9.70 -37.25 -36.06
CA GLN A 233 8.79 -36.26 -35.49
C GLN A 233 9.35 -35.70 -34.17
N HIS A 234 9.87 -36.55 -33.28
CA HIS A 234 10.49 -36.10 -32.04
C HIS A 234 11.70 -35.18 -32.31
N LYS A 235 12.57 -35.54 -33.26
CA LYS A 235 13.72 -34.70 -33.66
C LYS A 235 13.26 -33.35 -34.22
N LEU A 236 12.17 -33.31 -34.98
CA LEU A 236 11.59 -32.06 -35.49
C LEU A 236 11.08 -31.19 -34.35
N GLU A 237 10.37 -31.77 -33.38
CA GLU A 237 9.85 -31.06 -32.22
C GLU A 237 10.96 -30.51 -31.34
N GLU A 238 12.02 -31.30 -31.09
CA GLU A 238 13.22 -30.87 -30.37
C GLU A 238 13.88 -29.67 -31.07
N LEU A 239 14.12 -29.75 -32.39
CA LEU A 239 14.69 -28.65 -33.16
C LEU A 239 13.82 -27.39 -33.10
N HIS A 240 12.49 -27.55 -33.15
CA HIS A 240 11.56 -26.44 -33.02
C HIS A 240 11.60 -25.80 -31.62
N GLN A 241 11.73 -26.60 -30.56
CA GLN A 241 11.91 -26.11 -29.19
C GLN A 241 13.23 -25.36 -29.01
N GLU A 242 14.33 -25.89 -29.56
CA GLU A 242 15.62 -25.21 -29.58
C GLU A 242 15.54 -23.88 -30.33
N HIS A 243 14.91 -23.86 -31.51
CA HIS A 243 14.71 -22.64 -32.29
C HIS A 243 13.90 -21.60 -31.52
N ASN A 244 12.79 -21.99 -30.89
CA ASN A 244 11.99 -21.07 -30.08
C ASN A 244 12.78 -20.54 -28.88
N THR A 245 13.59 -21.38 -28.24
CA THR A 245 14.45 -20.98 -27.12
C THR A 245 15.49 -19.95 -27.58
N THR A 246 16.15 -20.19 -28.71
CA THR A 246 17.11 -19.22 -29.29
C THR A 246 16.44 -17.91 -29.69
N MET A 247 15.25 -17.96 -30.28
CA MET A 247 14.45 -16.77 -30.60
C MET A 247 14.12 -15.95 -29.34
N LEU A 248 13.71 -16.60 -28.26
CA LEU A 248 13.45 -15.93 -26.97
C LEU A 248 14.72 -15.29 -26.38
N MET A 249 15.86 -15.98 -26.44
CA MET A 249 17.14 -15.43 -25.99
C MET A 249 17.53 -14.19 -26.80
N LEU A 250 17.42 -14.25 -28.14
CA LEU A 250 17.70 -13.11 -29.01
C LEU A 250 16.75 -11.93 -28.76
N ASN A 251 15.45 -12.19 -28.57
CA ASN A 251 14.49 -11.13 -28.23
C ASN A 251 14.80 -10.47 -26.88
N SER A 252 15.26 -11.26 -25.90
CA SER A 252 15.75 -10.72 -24.63
C SER A 252 16.99 -9.85 -24.84
N GLU A 253 17.95 -10.27 -25.66
CA GLU A 253 19.14 -9.49 -25.98
C GLU A 253 18.80 -8.17 -26.70
N ILE A 254 17.89 -8.20 -27.68
CA ILE A 254 17.37 -7.02 -28.36
C ILE A 254 16.75 -6.05 -27.35
N SER A 255 15.91 -6.56 -26.44
CA SER A 255 15.28 -5.74 -25.40
C SER A 255 16.32 -5.10 -24.47
N GLN A 256 17.36 -5.84 -24.09
CA GLN A 256 18.46 -5.31 -23.28
C GLN A 256 19.25 -4.22 -24.03
N LEU A 257 19.55 -4.43 -25.31
CA LEU A 257 20.24 -3.44 -26.14
C LEU A 257 19.39 -2.17 -26.31
N GLN A 258 18.08 -2.32 -26.52
CA GLN A 258 17.15 -1.20 -26.62
C GLN A 258 17.11 -0.39 -25.33
N THR A 259 16.99 -1.04 -24.16
CA THR A 259 17.03 -0.31 -22.88
C THR A 259 18.37 0.40 -22.64
N LYS A 260 19.50 -0.15 -23.11
CA LYS A 260 20.80 0.52 -23.04
C LYS A 260 20.84 1.74 -23.97
N TYR A 261 20.31 1.60 -25.18
CA TYR A 261 20.20 2.69 -26.14
C TYR A 261 19.34 3.83 -25.59
N ASP A 262 18.15 3.52 -25.06
CA ASP A 262 17.23 4.52 -24.50
C ASP A 262 17.88 5.29 -23.34
N LYS A 263 18.62 4.59 -22.46
CA LYS A 263 19.37 5.23 -21.37
C LYS A 263 20.46 6.16 -21.89
N LEU A 264 21.23 5.71 -22.89
CA LEU A 264 22.28 6.55 -23.49
C LEU A 264 21.66 7.78 -24.17
N GLN A 265 20.56 7.60 -24.88
CA GLN A 265 19.84 8.69 -25.52
C GLN A 265 19.31 9.70 -24.49
N GLU A 266 18.73 9.22 -23.38
CA GLU A 266 18.28 10.08 -22.29
C GLU A 266 19.44 10.89 -21.69
N THR A 267 20.58 10.24 -21.40
CA THR A 267 21.76 10.94 -20.88
C THR A 267 22.31 11.97 -21.87
N ASN A 268 22.29 11.66 -23.17
CA ASN A 268 22.74 12.60 -24.19
C ASN A 268 21.82 13.82 -24.27
N ASN A 269 20.50 13.62 -24.24
CA ASN A 269 19.52 14.71 -24.20
C ASN A 269 19.68 15.58 -22.95
N GLN A 270 19.98 14.99 -21.79
CA GLN A 270 20.25 15.73 -20.55
C GLN A 270 21.51 16.61 -20.70
N LEU A 271 22.60 16.06 -21.24
CA LEU A 271 23.83 16.82 -21.49
C LEU A 271 23.63 17.94 -22.51
N GLU A 272 22.87 17.69 -23.59
CA GLU A 272 22.52 18.72 -24.57
C GLU A 272 21.72 19.86 -23.94
N LEU A 273 20.79 19.55 -23.04
CA LEU A 273 20.02 20.54 -22.30
C LEU A 273 20.94 21.38 -21.39
N GLU A 274 21.84 20.75 -20.64
CA GLU A 274 22.81 21.43 -19.79
C GLU A 274 23.71 22.38 -20.59
N VAL A 275 24.25 21.91 -21.72
CA VAL A 275 25.07 22.73 -22.63
C VAL A 275 24.28 23.93 -23.16
N ASN A 276 23.01 23.74 -23.51
CA ASN A 276 22.16 24.84 -23.99
C ASN A 276 21.89 25.88 -22.88
N ILE A 277 21.65 25.45 -21.65
CA ILE A 277 21.49 26.34 -20.49
C ILE A 277 22.77 27.15 -20.27
N LEU A 278 23.93 26.49 -20.22
CA LEU A 278 25.23 27.16 -20.05
C LEU A 278 25.51 28.16 -21.18
N LYS A 279 25.23 27.79 -22.43
CA LYS A 279 25.37 28.68 -23.58
C LYS A 279 24.46 29.90 -23.50
N SER A 280 23.22 29.73 -23.05
CA SER A 280 22.28 30.83 -22.82
C SER A 280 22.81 31.79 -21.75
N HIS A 281 23.29 31.25 -20.63
CA HIS A 281 23.87 32.03 -19.54
C HIS A 281 25.10 32.83 -20.00
N PHE A 282 26.01 32.20 -20.74
CA PHE A 282 27.18 32.88 -21.30
C PHE A 282 26.78 33.99 -22.29
N ARG A 283 25.73 33.77 -23.10
CA ARG A 283 25.21 34.81 -24.01
C ARG A 283 24.69 36.01 -23.23
N LEU A 284 23.92 35.80 -22.16
CA LEU A 284 23.40 36.89 -21.30
C LEU A 284 24.54 37.68 -20.66
N GLN A 285 25.52 37.01 -20.05
CA GLN A 285 26.69 37.69 -19.46
C GLN A 285 27.48 38.50 -20.50
N LYS A 286 27.63 37.96 -21.71
CA LYS A 286 28.28 38.67 -22.82
C LYS A 286 27.48 39.90 -23.24
N GLU A 287 26.16 39.79 -23.32
CA GLU A 287 25.27 40.92 -23.65
C GLU A 287 25.33 42.01 -22.58
N GLU A 288 25.28 41.64 -21.29
CA GLU A 288 25.45 42.56 -20.16
C GLU A 288 26.80 43.29 -20.22
N LEU A 289 27.90 42.56 -20.39
CA LEU A 289 29.24 43.14 -20.49
C LEU A 289 29.36 44.07 -21.70
N SER A 290 28.77 43.70 -22.84
CA SER A 290 28.77 44.54 -24.04
C SER A 290 27.94 45.81 -23.84
N SER A 291 26.79 45.72 -23.16
CA SER A 291 25.96 46.87 -22.79
C SER A 291 26.71 47.82 -21.84
N LEU A 292 27.40 47.27 -20.83
CA LEU A 292 28.20 48.03 -19.87
C LEU A 292 29.34 48.78 -20.57
N LEU A 293 30.05 48.12 -21.48
CA LEU A 293 31.08 48.75 -22.31
C LEU A 293 30.53 49.89 -23.17
N LEU A 294 29.34 49.70 -23.77
CA LEU A 294 28.67 50.75 -24.55
C LEU A 294 28.26 51.94 -23.66
N CYS A 295 27.70 51.69 -22.47
CA CYS A 295 27.38 52.75 -21.51
C CYS A 295 28.62 53.54 -21.09
N ILE A 296 29.75 52.87 -20.83
CA ILE A 296 31.02 53.53 -20.50
C ILE A 296 31.51 54.36 -21.69
N ALA A 297 31.44 53.83 -22.92
CA ALA A 297 31.83 54.58 -24.11
C ALA A 297 30.97 55.84 -24.29
N ASN A 298 29.65 55.72 -24.15
CA ASN A 298 28.70 56.83 -24.26
C ASN A 298 28.94 57.89 -23.16
N LEU A 299 29.18 57.49 -21.91
CA LEU A 299 29.51 58.41 -20.82
C LEU A 299 30.86 59.10 -21.04
N ALA A 300 31.86 58.38 -21.55
CA ALA A 300 33.16 58.96 -21.87
C ALA A 300 33.08 60.01 -22.98
N GLU A 301 32.20 59.83 -23.96
CA GLU A 301 31.90 60.84 -24.98
C GLU A 301 31.25 62.09 -24.36
N GLN A 302 30.32 61.93 -23.42
CA GLN A 302 29.64 63.05 -22.75
C GLN A 302 30.53 63.80 -21.75
N CYS A 303 31.44 63.09 -21.10
CA CYS A 303 32.36 63.62 -20.09
C CYS A 303 33.77 63.84 -20.64
N HIS A 304 33.90 64.11 -21.94
CA HIS A 304 35.20 64.19 -22.60
C HIS A 304 36.02 65.37 -22.08
N MET A 305 37.23 65.06 -21.57
CA MET A 305 38.20 66.05 -21.14
C MET A 305 39.36 66.14 -22.16
N PRO A 306 39.71 67.34 -22.66
CA PRO A 306 40.60 67.49 -23.81
C PRO A 306 42.05 67.04 -23.55
N HIS A 307 42.47 66.97 -22.28
CA HIS A 307 43.82 66.54 -21.90
C HIS A 307 44.02 65.01 -21.92
N TYR A 308 42.94 64.22 -22.01
CA TYR A 308 43.02 62.76 -22.15
C TYR A 308 43.23 62.31 -23.61
N GLY A 309 43.12 63.20 -24.61
CA GLY A 309 43.35 62.85 -26.03
C GLY A 309 42.15 62.14 -26.71
N PRO A 310 42.32 61.66 -27.96
CA PRO A 310 41.20 61.16 -28.77
C PRO A 310 40.58 59.86 -28.22
N LEU A 311 39.25 59.86 -28.09
CA LEU A 311 38.43 58.81 -27.45
C LEU A 311 38.53 57.41 -28.09
N GLN A 312 38.84 57.31 -29.39
CA GLN A 312 38.90 56.01 -30.09
C GLN A 312 40.07 55.13 -29.64
N ASN A 313 41.18 55.73 -29.18
CA ASN A 313 42.41 55.01 -28.83
C ASN A 313 42.62 54.87 -27.31
N LEU A 314 41.67 55.35 -26.51
CA LEU A 314 41.80 55.34 -25.06
C LEU A 314 41.44 53.97 -24.48
N PRO A 315 42.29 53.35 -23.63
CA PRO A 315 41.93 52.11 -22.96
C PRO A 315 40.76 52.31 -21.98
N LEU A 316 40.00 51.25 -21.73
CA LEU A 316 38.76 51.29 -20.93
C LEU A 316 38.96 51.89 -19.54
N LEU A 317 40.05 51.53 -18.85
CA LEU A 317 40.34 52.02 -17.51
C LEU A 317 40.54 53.54 -17.50
N SER A 318 41.28 54.07 -18.49
CA SER A 318 41.47 55.51 -18.66
C SER A 318 40.16 56.24 -19.02
N LYS A 319 39.21 55.59 -19.71
CA LYS A 319 37.87 56.18 -19.94
C LYS A 319 37.10 56.33 -18.62
N LEU A 320 37.20 55.35 -17.72
CA LEU A 320 36.57 55.40 -16.40
C LEU A 320 37.23 56.44 -15.49
N ASP A 321 38.56 56.55 -15.50
CA ASP A 321 39.28 57.56 -14.73
C ASP A 321 38.90 58.98 -15.18
N MET A 322 38.79 59.20 -16.50
CA MET A 322 38.32 60.46 -17.07
C MET A 322 36.88 60.80 -16.64
N ILE A 323 35.94 59.84 -16.73
CA ILE A 323 34.55 60.05 -16.27
C ILE A 323 34.53 60.40 -14.79
N LYS A 324 35.31 59.70 -13.96
CA LYS A 324 35.41 59.94 -12.52
C LYS A 324 35.94 61.35 -12.23
N GLU A 325 37.01 61.76 -12.90
CA GLU A 325 37.59 63.09 -12.74
C GLU A 325 36.61 64.20 -13.11
N PHE A 326 35.92 64.06 -14.25
CA PHE A 326 34.89 64.99 -14.68
C PHE A 326 33.74 65.13 -13.66
N ILE A 327 33.28 64.01 -13.10
CA ILE A 327 32.22 64.02 -12.08
C ILE A 327 32.71 64.73 -10.79
N LEU A 328 33.93 64.44 -10.34
CA LEU A 328 34.51 65.07 -9.15
C LEU A 328 34.67 66.59 -9.34
N GLU A 329 35.10 67.04 -10.52
CA GLU A 329 35.20 68.45 -10.86
C GLU A 329 33.82 69.14 -10.90
N LYS A 330 32.79 68.48 -11.43
CA LYS A 330 31.41 69.00 -11.39
C LYS A 330 30.83 69.10 -9.98
N ILE A 331 31.16 68.13 -9.11
CA ILE A 331 30.72 68.13 -7.70
C ILE A 331 31.39 69.27 -6.93
N THR A 332 32.71 69.47 -7.10
CA THR A 332 33.41 70.58 -6.44
C THR A 332 32.90 71.93 -6.93
N ILE A 333 32.59 72.08 -8.23
CA ILE A 333 32.00 73.31 -8.77
C ILE A 333 30.60 73.57 -8.20
N THR A 334 29.76 72.53 -8.06
CA THR A 334 28.40 72.70 -7.51
C THR A 334 28.40 73.00 -6.01
N GLN A 335 29.29 72.38 -5.23
CA GLN A 335 29.52 72.69 -3.81
C GLN A 335 30.10 74.08 -3.56
N LEU A 336 30.81 74.66 -4.55
CA LEU A 336 31.26 76.06 -4.53
C LEU A 336 30.16 77.05 -4.96
N SER A 337 29.08 76.58 -5.57
CA SER A 337 27.95 77.39 -6.05
C SER A 337 26.69 77.36 -5.15
N SER A 338 26.72 76.53 -4.11
CA SER A 338 25.74 76.47 -3.01
C SER A 338 26.30 77.15 -1.78
#